data_AF-A0A2T4CLZ4-F1
#
_entry.id   AF-A0A2T4CLZ4-F1
#
_cell.length_a   1.000
_cell.length_b   1.000
_cell.length_c   1.000
_cell.angle_alpha   90.00
_cell.angle_beta   90.00
_cell.angle_gamma   90.00
#
_symmetry.space_group_name_H-M   'P 1'
#
loop_
_entity.id
_entity.type
_entity.pdbx_description
1 polymer ?
#
loop_
_entity_poly.entity_id
_entity_poly.type
_entity_poly.pdbx_seq_one_letter_code
_entity_poly.pdbx_strand_id
1 'polypeptide(L)'
;MNLIVGGRVYRYGGEEIVALATVTSFDAAMKRAEKLRVAVQNLTIPHSTSSYETITVSIGVTLIETDDTPETVLRRVDKSLYEAKKAGRNTVKGQ
;
A
#
# COMPACT_ATOMS: atom_id res chain seq x y z
N MET A 1 10.46 -14.20 -2.56
CA MET A 1 9.97 -13.47 -3.75
C MET A 1 10.13 -11.98 -3.48
N ASN A 2 10.88 -11.24 -4.30
CA ASN A 2 11.01 -9.79 -4.13
C ASN A 2 9.76 -9.11 -4.71
N LEU A 3 8.87 -8.60 -3.86
CA LEU A 3 7.56 -8.05 -4.29
C LEU A 3 7.69 -6.65 -4.88
N ILE A 4 8.82 -5.97 -4.66
CA ILE A 4 9.11 -4.60 -5.09
C ILE A 4 10.42 -4.61 -5.90
N VAL A 5 10.48 -5.45 -6.94
CA VAL A 5 11.64 -5.51 -7.86
C VAL A 5 11.90 -4.14 -8.47
N GLY A 6 13.11 -3.60 -8.30
CA GLY A 6 13.52 -2.29 -8.82
C GLY A 6 12.90 -1.08 -8.12
N GLY A 7 12.05 -1.30 -7.10
CA GLY A 7 11.44 -0.23 -6.33
C GLY A 7 12.16 0.03 -5.01
N ARG A 8 11.71 1.08 -4.32
CA ARG A 8 12.26 1.53 -3.04
C ARG A 8 11.15 1.62 -2.00
N VAL A 9 11.48 1.27 -0.76
CA VAL A 9 10.56 1.32 0.38
C VAL A 9 11.11 2.30 1.40
N TYR A 10 10.24 3.14 1.93
CA TYR A 10 10.56 4.21 2.86
C TYR A 10 9.65 4.13 4.07
N ARG A 11 10.21 4.38 5.25
CA ARG A 11 9.44 4.71 6.45
C ARG A 11 9.17 6.22 6.41
N TYR A 12 7.95 6.59 6.09
CA TYR A 12 7.55 7.99 5.93
C TYR A 12 7.20 8.64 7.27
N GLY A 13 6.56 7.88 8.16
CA GLY A 13 6.15 8.32 9.49
C GLY A 13 6.28 7.21 10.54
N GLY A 14 5.61 7.38 11.69
CA GLY A 14 5.64 6.40 12.78
C GLY A 14 5.27 4.99 12.31
N GLU A 15 4.09 4.85 11.70
CA GLU A 15 3.56 3.60 11.17
C GLU A 15 3.37 3.63 9.64
N GLU A 16 3.76 4.72 8.99
CA GLU A 16 3.51 4.94 7.56
C GLU A 16 4.69 4.48 6.71
N ILE A 17 4.39 3.58 5.77
CA ILE A 17 5.35 3.01 4.82
C ILE A 17 4.92 3.42 3.41
N VAL A 18 5.87 3.94 2.63
CA VAL A 18 5.67 4.30 1.23
C VAL A 18 6.55 3.41 0.37
N ALA A 19 5.98 2.87 -0.70
CA ALA A 19 6.70 2.10 -1.70
C ALA A 19 6.60 2.79 -3.07
N LEU A 20 7.75 3.06 -3.69
CA LEU A 20 7.85 3.55 -5.06
C LEU A 20 8.33 2.42 -5.95
N ALA A 21 7.59 2.14 -7.02
CA ALA A 21 7.94 1.07 -7.95
C ALA A 21 7.53 1.42 -9.37
N THR A 22 8.35 1.02 -10.34
CA THR A 22 7.97 1.05 -11.75
C THR A 22 7.02 -0.11 -12.05
N VAL A 23 5.92 0.21 -12.71
CA VAL A 23 4.87 -0.73 -13.11
C VAL A 23 4.50 -0.49 -14.56
N THR A 24 4.01 -1.52 -15.24
CA THR A 24 3.62 -1.43 -16.65
C THR A 24 2.21 -0.85 -16.85
N SER A 25 1.37 -0.87 -15.82
CA SER A 25 0.03 -0.30 -15.81
C SER A 25 -0.50 -0.13 -14.39
N PHE A 26 -1.59 0.61 -14.23
CA PHE A 26 -2.32 0.70 -12.96
C PHE A 26 -2.79 -0.67 -12.45
N ASP A 27 -3.34 -1.51 -13.33
CA ASP A 27 -3.75 -2.88 -12.97
C ASP A 27 -2.57 -3.73 -12.46
N ALA A 28 -1.40 -3.58 -13.06
CA ALA A 28 -0.19 -4.24 -12.60
C ALA A 28 0.23 -3.74 -11.20
N ALA A 29 0.06 -2.46 -10.92
CA ALA A 29 0.28 -1.86 -9.61
C ALA A 29 -0.69 -2.44 -8.57
N MET A 30 -1.99 -2.46 -8.88
CA MET A 30 -3.04 -3.01 -8.02
C MET A 30 -2.80 -4.50 -7.71
N LYS A 31 -2.49 -5.32 -8.72
CA LYS A 31 -2.14 -6.74 -8.52
C LYS A 31 -0.91 -6.94 -7.64
N ARG A 32 0.09 -6.08 -7.77
CA ARG A 32 1.30 -6.13 -6.93
C ARG A 32 1.02 -5.71 -5.50
N ALA A 33 0.24 -4.66 -5.30
CA ALA A 33 -0.21 -4.22 -3.97
C ALA A 33 -1.02 -5.32 -3.27
N GLU A 34 -1.91 -6.01 -3.99
CA GLU A 34 -2.69 -7.11 -3.42
C GLU A 34 -1.79 -8.29 -3.02
N LYS A 35 -0.80 -8.64 -3.85
CA LYS A 35 0.22 -9.64 -3.48
C LYS A 35 0.98 -9.24 -2.22
N LEU A 36 1.32 -7.96 -2.06
CA LEU A 36 1.99 -7.44 -0.87
C LEU A 36 1.09 -7.55 0.37
N ARG A 37 -0.19 -7.15 0.25
CA ARG A 37 -1.18 -7.26 1.32
C ARG A 37 -1.30 -8.70 1.84
N VAL A 38 -1.49 -9.64 0.92
CA VAL A 38 -1.58 -11.08 1.24
C VAL A 38 -0.27 -11.59 1.84
N ALA A 39 0.87 -11.19 1.29
CA ALA A 39 2.17 -11.63 1.82
C ALA A 39 2.38 -11.17 3.27
N VAL A 40 2.02 -9.93 3.61
CA VAL A 40 2.11 -9.42 4.99
C VAL A 40 1.16 -10.19 5.91
N GLN A 41 -0.08 -10.40 5.50
CA GLN A 41 -1.06 -11.17 6.27
C GLN A 41 -0.56 -12.60 6.56
N ASN A 42 0.07 -13.24 5.56
CA ASN A 42 0.63 -14.59 5.68
C ASN A 42 1.88 -14.69 6.56
N LEU A 43 2.47 -13.57 7.00
CA LEU A 43 3.52 -13.61 8.02
C LEU A 43 2.96 -14.00 9.39
N THR A 44 1.64 -13.90 9.60
CA THR A 44 0.95 -14.31 10.84
C THR A 44 1.58 -13.71 12.10
N ILE A 45 2.15 -12.51 11.98
CA ILE A 45 2.81 -11.84 13.11
C ILE A 45 1.74 -11.49 14.14
N PRO A 46 1.82 -11.98 15.39
CA PRO A 46 0.78 -11.75 16.39
C PRO A 46 0.58 -10.26 16.68
N HIS A 47 -0.68 -9.84 16.72
CA HIS A 47 -1.09 -8.50 17.10
C HIS A 47 -2.43 -8.59 17.84
N SER A 48 -2.36 -8.97 19.12
CA SER A 48 -3.52 -9.29 19.96
C SER A 48 -4.52 -8.15 20.14
N THR A 49 -4.11 -6.90 19.94
CA THR A 49 -4.97 -5.71 20.03
C THR A 49 -5.69 -5.37 18.71
N SER A 50 -5.44 -6.13 17.62
CA SER A 50 -6.09 -5.96 16.31
C SER A 50 -7.28 -6.90 16.20
N SER A 51 -8.33 -6.47 15.51
CA SER A 51 -9.48 -7.32 15.15
C SER A 51 -9.13 -8.52 14.27
N TYR A 52 -7.94 -8.52 13.66
CA TYR A 52 -7.44 -9.63 12.85
C TYR A 52 -6.50 -10.56 13.63
N GLU A 53 -6.23 -10.27 14.91
CA GLU A 53 -5.28 -10.97 15.81
C GLU A 53 -3.82 -11.04 15.31
N THR A 54 -3.57 -10.53 14.11
CA THR A 54 -2.32 -10.53 13.38
C THR A 54 -2.11 -9.19 12.70
N ILE A 55 -0.85 -8.87 12.39
CA ILE A 55 -0.52 -7.69 11.60
C ILE A 55 -1.08 -7.85 10.19
N THR A 56 -1.81 -6.82 9.74
CA THR A 56 -2.27 -6.66 8.36
C THR A 56 -1.91 -5.26 7.86
N VAL A 57 -2.00 -5.04 6.55
CA VAL A 57 -1.79 -3.72 5.95
C VAL A 57 -2.98 -3.33 5.09
N SER A 58 -3.30 -2.05 5.09
CA SER A 58 -4.16 -1.44 4.07
C SER A 58 -3.27 -0.64 3.14
N ILE A 59 -3.52 -0.69 1.84
CA ILE A 59 -2.62 -0.08 0.85
C ILE A 59 -3.43 0.86 -0.04
N GLY A 60 -2.99 2.12 -0.11
CA GLY A 60 -3.40 3.07 -1.15
C GLY A 60 -2.46 2.96 -2.35
N VAL A 61 -2.98 3.03 -3.56
CA VAL A 61 -2.20 2.96 -4.80
C VAL A 61 -2.59 4.12 -5.72
N THR A 62 -1.60 4.79 -6.31
CA THR A 62 -1.82 5.76 -7.37
C THR A 62 -0.66 5.72 -8.35
N LEU A 63 -0.87 6.18 -9.59
CA LEU A 63 0.22 6.43 -10.52
C LEU A 63 0.77 7.84 -10.32
N ILE A 64 2.04 8.01 -10.71
CA ILE A 64 2.66 9.32 -10.86
C ILE A 64 2.46 9.76 -12.30
N GLU A 65 1.83 10.91 -12.48
CA GLU A 65 1.52 11.58 -13.74
C GLU A 65 2.53 12.69 -14.01
N THR A 66 2.62 13.17 -15.25
CA THR A 66 3.63 14.13 -15.69
C THR A 66 3.63 15.45 -14.90
N ASP A 67 2.45 15.93 -14.50
CA ASP A 67 2.27 17.22 -13.83
C ASP A 67 2.19 17.10 -12.30
N ASP A 68 2.53 15.94 -11.76
CA ASP A 68 2.50 15.72 -10.33
C ASP A 68 3.65 16.40 -9.60
N THR A 69 3.30 17.01 -8.47
CA THR A 69 4.25 17.26 -7.38
C THR A 69 4.20 16.12 -6.36
N PRO A 70 5.25 15.93 -5.53
CA PRO A 70 5.22 14.96 -4.44
C PRO A 70 3.97 15.09 -3.55
N GLU A 71 3.53 16.31 -3.25
CA GLU A 71 2.35 16.59 -2.43
C GLU A 71 1.06 16.11 -3.11
N THR A 72 0.94 16.28 -4.43
CA THR A 72 -0.24 15.83 -5.17
C THR A 72 -0.36 14.31 -5.19
N VAL A 73 0.76 13.59 -5.38
CA VAL A 73 0.83 12.12 -5.33
C VAL A 73 0.49 11.63 -3.93
N LEU A 74 1.11 12.23 -2.90
CA LEU A 74 0.87 11.86 -1.50
C LEU A 74 -0.61 12.06 -1.12
N ARG A 75 -1.22 13.18 -1.53
CA ARG A 75 -2.63 13.42 -1.29
C ARG A 75 -3.53 12.39 -1.98
N ARG A 76 -3.21 11.96 -3.21
CA ARG A 76 -3.99 10.91 -3.90
C ARG A 76 -3.83 9.55 -3.23
N VAL A 77 -2.60 9.15 -2.87
CA VAL A 77 -2.36 7.85 -2.23
C VAL A 77 -2.96 7.80 -0.82
N ASP A 78 -2.92 8.90 -0.07
CA ASP A 78 -3.54 9.00 1.26
C ASP A 78 -5.05 8.89 1.18
N LYS A 79 -5.68 9.52 0.19
CA LYS A 79 -7.12 9.36 -0.04
C LYS A 79 -7.48 7.89 -0.31
N SER A 80 -6.73 7.20 -1.17
CA SER A 80 -6.95 5.78 -1.43
C SER A 80 -6.69 4.92 -0.19
N LEU A 81 -5.63 5.20 0.58
CA LEU A 81 -5.35 4.50 1.83
C LEU A 81 -6.47 4.71 2.87
N TYR A 82 -7.00 5.92 2.96
CA TYR A 82 -8.12 6.23 3.82
C TYR A 82 -9.39 5.47 3.42
N GLU A 83 -9.69 5.38 2.12
CA GLU A 83 -10.79 4.56 1.60
C GLU A 83 -10.60 3.08 1.93
N ALA A 84 -9.37 2.56 1.83
CA ALA A 84 -9.06 1.19 2.22
C ALA A 84 -9.32 0.95 3.72
N LYS A 85 -8.90 1.89 4.58
CA LYS A 85 -9.16 1.83 6.02
C LYS A 85 -10.66 1.89 6.33
N LYS A 86 -11.42 2.73 5.61
CA LYS A 86 -12.89 2.83 5.74
C LYS A 86 -13.64 1.59 5.27
N ALA A 87 -13.12 0.89 4.27
CA ALA A 87 -13.72 -0.33 3.73
C ALA A 87 -13.51 -1.57 4.62
N GLY A 88 -13.01 -1.41 5.85
CA GLY A 88 -12.78 -2.50 6.80
C GLY A 88 -11.32 -2.80 7.08
N ARG A 89 -10.36 -2.06 6.50
CA ARG A 89 -8.91 -2.35 6.54
C ARG A 89 -8.58 -3.66 5.83
N ASN A 90 -7.31 -4.09 5.91
CA ASN A 90 -6.78 -5.28 5.25
C ASN A 90 -7.25 -5.40 3.79
N THR A 91 -7.15 -4.29 3.04
CA THR A 91 -7.63 -4.18 1.66
C THR A 91 -6.78 -3.19 0.87
N VAL A 92 -6.92 -3.23 -0.45
CA VAL A 92 -6.23 -2.34 -1.39
C VAL A 92 -7.26 -1.45 -2.07
N LYS A 93 -6.99 -0.15 -2.14
CA LYS A 93 -7.73 0.82 -2.94
C LYS A 93 -6.76 1.65 -3.75
N GLY A 94 -7.21 2.13 -4.90
CA GLY A 94 -6.38 3.00 -5.72
C GLY A 94 -7.20 3.85 -6.65
N GLN A 95 -6.59 4.95 -7.08
CA GLN A 95 -7.11 5.88 -8.09
C GLN A 95 -5.94 6.43 -8.93
#